data_AF-A0AAW2UP53-F1
#
_entry.id   AF-A0AAW2UP53-F1
#
_cell.length_a   1.000
_cell.length_b   1.000
_cell.length_c   1.000
_cell.angle_alpha   90.00
_cell.angle_beta   90.00
_cell.angle_gamma   90.00
#
_symmetry.space_group_name_H-M   'P 1'
#
loop_
_entity.id
_entity.type
_entity.pdbx_description
1 polymer ?
#
loop_
_entity_poly.entity_id
_entity_poly.type
_entity_poly.pdbx_seq_one_letter_code
_entity_poly.pdbx_strand_id
1 'polypeptide(L)'
;MLGLALLGLKADEIHLCGDPSVLNVVRKICSDTGDELVEQHYERFKPLVVEAKTFLGDMKKVRSGDCIVAFSRREIFEVKLAIEKYTNHRCCVIYGALPPETRRQQAALFNDQDNEFDVLVASDAVGMGLNLNIRRIVFYNLAKYNGDKMVPVPASQVKQIAGRAGRRGSRYPDGLTTTLHLEDLDYLIECLKKPFDDVKRVGLFPFFEQVELFAGQLPDMKFSKLLEKFGENCRLDGSYFLCQHLHIKKIANMLERIQGLSLEDRFNFCFAPVNIRDPKAMYHLLRFASSYAQKLPVNIAMGMPKCSARNDSELLDLETRHQVLSMYLWLSNHFEEERFPYVKKAETMATDIAQLLAESLIKANWKPESRNAGKSKPQEKEGGYERPMSLIKLREG
;
A
#
# COMPACT_ATOMS: atom_id res chain seq x y z
N MET A 1 12.90 -0.40 -6.99
CA MET A 1 13.80 0.73 -6.68
C MET A 1 15.07 0.32 -5.90
N LEU A 2 15.30 -0.97 -5.58
CA LEU A 2 16.56 -1.39 -4.96
C LEU A 2 17.77 -1.12 -5.88
N GLY A 3 17.65 -1.39 -7.18
CA GLY A 3 18.78 -1.27 -8.12
C GLY A 3 19.33 0.15 -8.28
N LEU A 4 18.48 1.18 -8.25
CA LEU A 4 18.92 2.56 -8.48
C LEU A 4 19.72 3.12 -7.31
N ALA A 5 19.21 2.90 -6.08
CA ALA A 5 19.86 3.39 -4.88
C ALA A 5 21.14 2.59 -4.57
N LEU A 6 21.11 1.27 -4.75
CA LEU A 6 22.28 0.43 -4.47
C LEU A 6 23.45 0.72 -5.43
N LEU A 7 23.17 0.92 -6.72
CA LEU A 7 24.23 1.16 -7.72
C LEU A 7 24.63 2.63 -7.87
N GLY A 8 23.74 3.57 -7.50
CA GLY A 8 23.91 4.99 -7.82
C GLY A 8 24.25 5.90 -6.65
N LEU A 9 24.20 5.40 -5.41
CA LEU A 9 24.40 6.23 -4.22
C LEU A 9 25.88 6.43 -3.95
N LYS A 10 26.33 7.70 -3.96
CA LYS A 10 27.72 8.08 -3.70
C LYS A 10 27.96 8.18 -2.19
N ALA A 11 28.18 7.04 -1.53
CA ALA A 11 28.57 6.98 -0.12
C ALA A 11 29.70 5.98 0.08
N ASP A 12 30.51 6.22 1.10
CA ASP A 12 31.62 5.32 1.48
C ASP A 12 31.09 3.99 2.04
N GLU A 13 29.94 4.02 2.73
CA GLU A 13 29.29 2.84 3.31
C GLU A 13 27.77 2.85 3.00
N ILE A 14 27.25 1.72 2.51
CA ILE A 14 25.81 1.53 2.22
C ILE A 14 25.24 0.42 3.11
N HIS A 15 24.43 0.82 4.09
CA HIS A 15 23.76 -0.12 4.98
C HIS A 15 22.43 -0.60 4.39
N LEU A 16 22.37 -1.89 4.03
CA LEU A 16 21.15 -2.52 3.52
C LEU A 16 20.43 -3.30 4.62
N CYS A 17 19.18 -2.94 4.88
CA CYS A 17 18.30 -3.64 5.81
C CYS A 17 17.18 -4.34 5.06
N GLY A 18 17.12 -5.67 5.11
CA GLY A 18 16.12 -6.46 4.41
C GLY A 18 15.98 -7.86 4.99
N ASP A 19 15.07 -8.65 4.43
CA ASP A 19 14.98 -10.08 4.75
C ASP A 19 16.00 -10.89 3.93
N PRO A 20 16.34 -12.14 4.33
CA PRO A 20 17.38 -12.92 3.67
C PRO A 20 17.16 -13.20 2.18
N SER A 21 15.93 -13.06 1.65
CA SER A 21 15.64 -13.35 0.24
C SER A 21 16.43 -12.52 -0.76
N VAL A 22 16.89 -11.32 -0.38
CA VAL A 22 17.62 -10.42 -1.28
C VAL A 22 19.13 -10.63 -1.28
N LEU A 23 19.65 -11.41 -0.33
CA LEU A 23 21.09 -11.52 -0.06
C LEU A 23 21.87 -12.02 -1.28
N ASN A 24 21.36 -13.04 -1.98
CA ASN A 24 22.04 -13.62 -3.13
C ASN A 24 22.17 -12.61 -4.29
N VAL A 25 21.16 -11.77 -4.47
CA VAL A 25 21.18 -10.70 -5.48
C VAL A 25 22.12 -9.58 -5.10
N VAL A 26 22.12 -9.16 -3.83
CA VAL A 26 23.05 -8.14 -3.33
C VAL A 26 24.49 -8.62 -3.47
N ARG A 27 24.79 -9.87 -3.10
CA ARG A 27 26.13 -10.47 -3.27
C ARG A 27 26.60 -10.45 -4.71
N LYS A 28 25.69 -10.78 -5.65
CA LYS A 28 26.01 -10.69 -7.07
C LYS A 28 26.33 -9.26 -7.50
N ILE A 29 25.51 -8.28 -7.09
CA ILE A 29 25.71 -6.87 -7.42
C ILE A 29 27.06 -6.37 -6.88
N CYS A 30 27.38 -6.64 -5.61
CA CYS A 30 28.67 -6.25 -5.03
C CYS A 30 29.86 -6.90 -5.76
N SER A 31 29.72 -8.17 -6.18
CA SER A 31 30.74 -8.84 -6.99
C SER A 31 30.94 -8.20 -8.36
N ASP A 32 29.88 -7.69 -8.98
CA ASP A 32 29.93 -7.04 -10.29
C ASP A 32 30.50 -5.61 -10.19
N THR A 33 30.26 -4.89 -9.08
CA THR A 33 30.78 -3.54 -8.83
C THR A 33 32.18 -3.53 -8.21
N GLY A 34 32.60 -4.64 -7.60
CA GLY A 34 33.86 -4.74 -6.86
C GLY A 34 33.78 -4.22 -5.43
N ASP A 35 32.57 -4.05 -4.90
CA ASP A 35 32.34 -3.57 -3.53
C ASP A 35 32.49 -4.70 -2.50
N GLU A 36 32.95 -4.35 -1.29
CA GLU A 36 33.00 -5.26 -0.15
C GLU A 36 31.59 -5.46 0.46
N LEU A 37 31.20 -6.71 0.68
CA LEU A 37 29.93 -7.06 1.34
C LEU A 37 30.18 -7.64 2.73
N VAL A 38 29.70 -6.94 3.76
CA VAL A 38 29.69 -7.42 5.15
C VAL A 38 28.28 -7.85 5.55
N GLU A 39 28.11 -9.14 5.86
CA GLU A 39 26.81 -9.72 6.23
C GLU A 39 26.61 -9.68 7.76
N GLN A 40 25.46 -9.17 8.21
CA GLN A 40 25.09 -9.12 9.63
C GLN A 40 23.69 -9.72 9.82
N HIS A 41 23.61 -10.84 10.55
CA HIS A 41 22.36 -11.56 10.78
C HIS A 41 21.72 -11.19 12.12
N TYR A 42 20.42 -10.88 12.08
CA TYR A 42 19.65 -10.50 13.26
C TYR A 42 18.48 -11.46 13.46
N GLU A 43 18.33 -11.94 14.68
CA GLU A 43 17.15 -12.69 15.11
C GLU A 43 16.09 -11.77 15.73
N ARG A 44 14.88 -12.30 15.90
CA ARG A 44 13.78 -11.55 16.49
C ARG A 44 14.05 -11.30 17.97
N PHE A 45 13.89 -10.05 18.42
CA PHE A 45 14.09 -9.66 19.82
C PHE A 45 13.17 -10.38 20.83
N LYS A 46 11.99 -10.85 20.39
CA LYS A 46 10.97 -11.53 21.20
C LYS A 46 10.41 -12.72 20.42
N PRO A 47 9.94 -13.80 21.06
CA PRO A 47 9.39 -14.97 20.37
C PRO A 47 7.98 -14.73 19.81
N LEU A 48 7.65 -15.38 18.68
CA LEU A 48 6.33 -15.30 18.02
C LEU A 48 5.66 -16.65 18.23
N VAL A 49 4.53 -16.65 18.91
CA VAL A 49 3.80 -17.89 19.22
C VAL A 49 2.50 -17.90 18.44
N VAL A 50 2.26 -19.00 17.72
CA VAL A 50 0.97 -19.25 17.08
C VAL A 50 0.03 -19.86 18.12
N GLU A 51 -1.11 -19.22 18.37
CA GLU A 51 -2.11 -19.78 19.29
C GLU A 51 -2.89 -20.91 18.60
N ALA A 52 -3.00 -22.07 19.26
CA ALA A 52 -3.80 -23.19 18.75
C ALA A 52 -5.31 -22.90 18.79
N LYS A 53 -5.76 -21.98 19.65
CA LYS A 53 -7.16 -21.60 19.81
C LYS A 53 -7.46 -20.39 18.92
N THR A 54 -8.15 -20.63 17.81
CA THR A 54 -8.69 -19.56 16.97
C THR A 54 -9.90 -18.90 17.63
N PHE A 55 -10.39 -17.83 17.01
CA PHE A 55 -11.61 -17.18 17.49
C PHE A 55 -12.85 -18.01 17.18
N LEU A 56 -12.75 -19.02 16.30
CA LEU A 56 -13.88 -19.84 15.84
C LEU A 56 -15.02 -18.96 15.28
N GLY A 57 -14.66 -17.86 14.61
CA GLY A 57 -15.60 -16.87 14.09
C GLY A 57 -16.23 -15.93 15.13
N ASP A 58 -15.90 -16.08 16.42
CA ASP A 58 -16.49 -15.26 17.48
C ASP A 58 -15.63 -14.02 17.79
N MET A 59 -16.12 -12.85 17.35
CA MET A 59 -15.50 -11.55 17.61
C MET A 59 -15.53 -11.13 19.08
N LYS A 60 -16.32 -11.80 19.95
CA LYS A 60 -16.33 -11.51 21.39
C LYS A 60 -15.04 -11.90 22.11
N LYS A 61 -14.18 -12.69 21.46
CA LYS A 61 -12.88 -13.12 21.99
C LYS A 61 -11.76 -12.10 21.79
N VAL A 62 -12.06 -10.97 21.16
CA VAL A 62 -11.15 -9.82 21.05
C VAL A 62 -10.76 -9.34 22.45
N ARG A 63 -9.49 -8.97 22.59
CA ARG A 63 -8.91 -8.43 23.82
C ARG A 63 -8.10 -7.17 23.52
N SER A 64 -7.87 -6.36 24.54
CA SER A 64 -6.97 -5.20 24.47
C SER A 64 -5.58 -5.60 23.94
N GLY A 65 -5.10 -4.85 22.95
CA GLY A 65 -3.85 -5.10 22.24
C GLY A 65 -3.96 -6.04 21.03
N ASP A 66 -5.16 -6.53 20.70
CA ASP A 66 -5.38 -7.30 19.47
C ASP A 66 -5.37 -6.38 18.24
N CYS A 67 -4.79 -6.88 17.16
CA CYS A 67 -4.84 -6.28 15.83
C CYS A 67 -5.47 -7.27 14.86
N ILE A 68 -6.67 -6.96 14.36
CA ILE A 68 -7.38 -7.77 13.38
C ILE A 68 -7.00 -7.30 11.98
N VAL A 69 -6.47 -8.20 11.16
CA VAL A 69 -5.98 -7.90 9.81
C VAL A 69 -6.96 -8.39 8.77
N ALA A 70 -7.47 -7.49 7.94
CA ALA A 70 -8.36 -7.78 6.83
C ALA A 70 -7.85 -7.15 5.52
N PHE A 71 -8.10 -7.80 4.38
CA PHE A 71 -7.47 -7.40 3.10
C PHE A 71 -8.37 -6.53 2.21
N SER A 72 -9.51 -6.08 2.71
CA SER A 72 -10.35 -5.08 2.04
C SER A 72 -10.84 -4.00 2.99
N ARG A 73 -10.98 -2.77 2.48
CA ARG A 73 -11.55 -1.63 3.23
C ARG A 73 -12.95 -1.95 3.77
N ARG A 74 -13.75 -2.69 2.99
CA ARG A 74 -15.08 -3.13 3.39
C ARG A 74 -15.02 -4.02 4.64
N GLU A 75 -14.21 -5.08 4.60
CA GLU A 75 -14.05 -6.00 5.74
C GLU A 75 -13.53 -5.26 6.97
N ILE A 76 -12.61 -4.31 6.81
CA ILE A 76 -12.09 -3.49 7.93
C ILE A 76 -13.22 -2.77 8.67
N PHE A 77 -14.13 -2.10 7.95
CA PHE A 77 -15.27 -1.44 8.58
C PHE A 77 -16.32 -2.42 9.10
N GLU A 78 -16.55 -3.55 8.44
CA GLU A 78 -17.44 -4.61 8.94
C GLU A 78 -16.92 -5.19 10.27
N VAL A 79 -15.61 -5.47 10.37
CA VAL A 79 -14.96 -5.96 11.59
C VAL A 79 -15.00 -4.90 12.69
N LYS A 80 -14.67 -3.64 12.38
CA LYS A 80 -14.77 -2.52 13.35
C LYS A 80 -16.15 -2.48 13.99
N LEU A 81 -17.20 -2.43 13.15
CA LEU A 81 -18.58 -2.37 13.62
C LEU A 81 -18.98 -3.62 14.41
N ALA A 82 -18.50 -4.80 14.03
CA ALA A 82 -18.77 -6.03 14.76
C ALA A 82 -18.14 -5.99 16.16
N ILE A 83 -16.89 -5.57 16.28
CA ILE A 83 -16.20 -5.48 17.57
C ILE A 83 -16.87 -4.46 18.48
N GLU A 84 -17.12 -3.24 17.99
CA GLU A 84 -17.75 -2.17 18.77
C GLU A 84 -19.22 -2.48 19.14
N LYS A 85 -19.88 -3.38 18.40
CA LYS A 85 -21.25 -3.83 18.71
C LYS A 85 -21.30 -4.97 19.72
N TYR A 86 -20.38 -5.94 19.62
CA TYR A 86 -20.42 -7.17 20.40
C TYR A 86 -19.50 -7.14 21.63
N THR A 87 -18.64 -6.13 21.74
CA THR A 87 -17.68 -5.95 22.84
C THR A 87 -17.71 -4.50 23.32
N ASN A 88 -17.06 -4.24 24.45
CA ASN A 88 -16.90 -2.88 24.99
C ASN A 88 -15.62 -2.19 24.48
N HIS A 89 -14.93 -2.77 23.49
CA HIS A 89 -13.69 -2.25 22.94
C HIS A 89 -13.96 -1.23 21.83
N ARG A 90 -13.16 -0.17 21.76
CA ARG A 90 -13.14 0.74 20.60
C ARG A 90 -11.98 0.43 19.67
N CYS A 91 -12.24 0.58 18.38
CA CYS A 91 -11.31 0.16 17.35
C CYS A 91 -10.68 1.35 16.62
N CYS A 92 -9.34 1.40 16.62
CA CYS A 92 -8.56 2.19 15.66
C CYS A 92 -8.57 1.52 14.29
N VAL A 93 -8.43 2.31 13.23
CA VAL A 93 -8.46 1.81 11.85
C VAL A 93 -7.24 2.26 11.06
N ILE A 94 -6.53 1.32 10.43
CA ILE A 94 -5.36 1.62 9.58
C ILE A 94 -5.45 0.84 8.26
N TYR A 95 -5.57 1.54 7.14
CA TYR A 95 -5.48 0.94 5.79
C TYR A 95 -4.66 1.82 4.84
N GLY A 96 -4.22 1.24 3.72
CA GLY A 96 -3.20 1.84 2.85
C GLY A 96 -3.56 3.20 2.22
N ALA A 97 -4.85 3.48 1.98
CA ALA A 97 -5.28 4.76 1.41
C ALA A 97 -5.27 5.92 2.41
N LEU A 98 -5.10 5.65 3.71
CA LEU A 98 -5.06 6.70 4.72
C LEU A 98 -3.78 7.54 4.64
N PRO A 99 -3.90 8.86 4.79
CA PRO A 99 -2.75 9.76 4.90
C PRO A 99 -1.74 9.32 5.97
N PRO A 100 -0.44 9.54 5.78
CA PRO A 100 0.58 9.27 6.79
C PRO A 100 0.27 9.91 8.16
N GLU A 101 -0.28 11.13 8.16
CA GLU A 101 -0.67 11.90 9.33
C GLU A 101 -1.80 11.20 10.09
N THR A 102 -2.89 10.84 9.38
CA THR A 102 -4.02 10.11 9.96
C THR A 102 -3.58 8.73 10.48
N ARG A 103 -2.70 8.03 9.76
CA ARG A 103 -2.11 6.76 10.22
C ARG A 103 -1.30 6.91 11.51
N ARG A 104 -0.49 7.98 11.62
CA ARG A 104 0.26 8.32 12.84
C ARG A 104 -0.69 8.62 14.01
N GLN A 105 -1.75 9.38 13.77
CA GLN A 105 -2.76 9.70 14.80
C GLN A 105 -3.50 8.44 15.30
N GLN A 106 -3.95 7.57 14.40
CA GLN A 106 -4.59 6.30 14.77
C GLN A 106 -3.62 5.35 15.50
N ALA A 107 -2.35 5.33 15.11
CA ALA A 107 -1.31 4.56 15.80
C ALA A 107 -1.02 5.10 17.20
N ALA A 108 -0.95 6.43 17.36
CA ALA A 108 -0.78 7.06 18.66
C ALA A 108 -1.96 6.75 19.58
N LEU A 109 -3.19 6.85 19.06
CA LEU A 109 -4.42 6.53 19.77
C LEU A 109 -4.43 5.07 20.26
N PHE A 110 -4.06 4.12 19.39
CA PHE A 110 -3.97 2.70 19.77
C PHE A 110 -2.85 2.39 20.78
N ASN A 111 -1.75 3.13 20.75
CA ASN A 111 -0.60 2.90 21.63
C ASN A 111 -0.78 3.48 23.03
N ASP A 112 -1.63 4.50 23.14
CA ASP A 112 -1.98 5.15 24.41
C ASP A 112 -2.89 4.25 25.24
N GLN A 113 -2.54 4.11 26.53
CA GLN A 113 -3.19 3.17 27.45
C GLN A 113 -4.29 3.85 28.27
N ASP A 114 -4.34 5.18 28.26
CA ASP A 114 -5.26 5.99 29.06
C ASP A 114 -6.56 6.32 28.30
N ASN A 115 -6.80 5.63 27.17
CA ASN A 115 -8.00 5.80 26.36
C ASN A 115 -8.72 4.46 26.09
N GLU A 116 -9.91 4.56 25.52
CA GLU A 116 -10.83 3.44 25.24
C GLU A 116 -10.53 2.70 23.91
N PHE A 117 -9.57 3.17 23.11
CA PHE A 117 -9.19 2.60 21.82
C PHE A 117 -8.06 1.59 21.94
N ASP A 118 -8.40 0.41 22.43
CA ASP A 118 -7.44 -0.63 22.77
C ASP A 118 -7.34 -1.77 21.74
N VAL A 119 -8.08 -1.68 20.63
CA VAL A 119 -8.08 -2.66 19.52
C VAL A 119 -7.76 -1.97 18.21
N LEU A 120 -7.01 -2.66 17.33
CA LEU A 120 -6.68 -2.17 15.99
C LEU A 120 -7.34 -3.06 14.92
N VAL A 121 -7.98 -2.46 13.93
CA VAL A 121 -8.41 -3.15 12.70
C VAL A 121 -7.64 -2.58 11.53
N ALA A 122 -6.95 -3.42 10.77
CA ALA A 122 -6.03 -2.92 9.77
C ALA A 122 -5.93 -3.76 8.50
N SER A 123 -5.41 -3.15 7.44
CA SER A 123 -4.93 -3.86 6.24
C SER A 123 -3.48 -4.28 6.39
N ASP A 124 -2.95 -4.95 5.38
CA ASP A 124 -1.52 -5.20 5.18
C ASP A 124 -0.62 -3.95 5.29
N ALA A 125 -1.18 -2.74 5.28
CA ALA A 125 -0.49 -1.49 5.53
C ALA A 125 0.21 -1.44 6.89
N VAL A 126 -0.21 -2.22 7.90
CA VAL A 126 0.51 -2.31 9.19
C VAL A 126 1.84 -3.06 9.08
N GLY A 127 2.07 -3.78 7.98
CA GLY A 127 3.31 -4.50 7.72
C GLY A 127 4.54 -3.60 7.68
N MET A 128 4.38 -2.27 7.53
CA MET A 128 5.48 -1.30 7.43
C MET A 128 5.11 0.11 7.91
N GLY A 129 6.11 0.87 8.38
CA GLY A 129 6.00 2.34 8.53
C GLY A 129 5.37 2.88 9.82
N LEU A 130 4.92 2.05 10.76
CA LEU A 130 4.38 2.49 12.05
C LEU A 130 4.94 1.67 13.21
N ASN A 131 5.16 2.33 14.35
CA ASN A 131 5.47 1.66 15.62
C ASN A 131 4.16 1.42 16.37
N LEU A 132 3.76 0.15 16.51
CA LEU A 132 2.49 -0.26 17.09
C LEU A 132 2.72 -1.27 18.21
N ASN A 133 2.09 -1.05 19.36
CA ASN A 133 2.16 -1.92 20.53
C ASN A 133 1.14 -3.06 20.42
N ILE A 134 1.34 -3.96 19.45
CA ILE A 134 0.43 -5.07 19.19
C ILE A 134 0.81 -6.28 20.05
N ARG A 135 -0.16 -6.82 20.80
CA ARG A 135 -0.04 -8.08 21.53
C ARG A 135 -0.18 -9.26 20.59
N ARG A 136 -1.27 -9.25 19.81
CA ARG A 136 -1.71 -10.38 19.02
C ARG A 136 -2.20 -9.95 17.65
N ILE A 137 -1.71 -10.62 16.61
CA ILE A 137 -2.21 -10.47 15.24
C ILE A 137 -3.26 -11.54 14.98
N VAL A 138 -4.47 -11.12 14.62
CA VAL A 138 -5.58 -12.01 14.24
C VAL A 138 -5.87 -11.81 12.75
N PHE A 139 -5.62 -12.82 11.92
CA PHE A 139 -5.98 -12.75 10.51
C PHE A 139 -7.48 -13.00 10.35
N TYR A 140 -8.22 -12.03 9.80
CA TYR A 140 -9.64 -12.15 9.49
C TYR A 140 -9.88 -13.22 8.42
N ASN A 141 -9.05 -13.21 7.38
CA ASN A 141 -8.93 -14.22 6.35
C ASN A 141 -7.48 -14.25 5.84
N LEU A 142 -7.09 -15.30 5.10
CA LEU A 142 -5.77 -15.41 4.46
C LEU A 142 -5.86 -15.43 2.93
N ALA A 143 -6.87 -14.77 2.39
CA ALA A 143 -7.06 -14.56 0.96
C ALA A 143 -7.30 -13.09 0.64
N LYS A 144 -6.74 -12.59 -0.46
CA LYS A 144 -6.89 -11.20 -0.89
C LYS A 144 -7.24 -11.09 -2.37
N TYR A 145 -7.93 -10.01 -2.74
CA TYR A 145 -8.22 -9.71 -4.13
C TYR A 145 -7.01 -9.06 -4.80
N ASN A 146 -6.49 -9.66 -5.87
CA ASN A 146 -5.32 -9.13 -6.59
C ASN A 146 -5.69 -8.15 -7.73
N GLY A 147 -6.98 -7.88 -7.95
CA GLY A 147 -7.46 -7.10 -9.10
C GLY A 147 -8.27 -7.92 -10.11
N ASP A 148 -8.11 -9.24 -10.08
CA ASP A 148 -8.74 -10.20 -11.00
C ASP A 148 -9.49 -11.29 -10.22
N LYS A 149 -8.80 -11.96 -9.29
CA LYS A 149 -9.37 -13.03 -8.47
C LYS A 149 -8.90 -12.98 -7.02
N MET A 150 -9.60 -13.73 -6.17
CA MET A 150 -9.13 -14.01 -4.81
C MET A 150 -7.94 -14.97 -4.88
N VAL A 151 -6.85 -14.61 -4.21
CA VAL A 151 -5.62 -15.40 -4.12
C VAL A 151 -5.17 -15.53 -2.67
N PRO A 152 -4.54 -16.64 -2.28
CA PRO A 152 -3.92 -16.77 -0.96
C PRO A 152 -2.89 -15.65 -0.71
N VAL A 153 -2.82 -15.19 0.53
CA VAL A 153 -1.82 -14.18 0.95
C VAL A 153 -0.44 -14.83 0.96
N PRO A 154 0.58 -14.25 0.29
CA PRO A 154 1.91 -14.84 0.23
C PRO A 154 2.57 -15.00 1.61
N ALA A 155 3.35 -16.06 1.80
CA ALA A 155 4.04 -16.35 3.07
C ALA A 155 4.92 -15.18 3.58
N SER A 156 5.61 -14.48 2.67
CA SER A 156 6.40 -13.29 3.02
C SER A 156 5.54 -12.17 3.63
N GLN A 157 4.36 -11.94 3.06
CA GLN A 157 3.40 -10.95 3.57
C GLN A 157 2.79 -11.40 4.91
N VAL A 158 2.44 -12.68 5.06
CA VAL A 158 1.96 -13.24 6.34
C VAL A 158 3.00 -13.05 7.44
N LYS A 159 4.27 -13.42 7.18
CA LYS A 159 5.38 -13.22 8.13
C LYS A 159 5.59 -11.75 8.49
N GLN A 160 5.56 -10.86 7.50
CA GLN A 160 5.72 -9.42 7.72
C GLN A 160 4.65 -8.84 8.64
N ILE A 161 3.39 -9.28 8.47
CA ILE A 161 2.27 -8.84 9.28
C ILE A 161 2.31 -9.49 10.66
N ALA A 162 2.45 -10.81 10.76
CA ALA A 162 2.51 -11.53 12.04
C ALA A 162 3.68 -11.05 12.92
N GLY A 163 4.82 -10.72 12.30
CA GLY A 163 5.99 -10.15 12.97
C GLY A 163 5.77 -8.79 13.62
N ARG A 164 4.62 -8.13 13.41
CA ARG A 164 4.24 -6.88 14.08
C ARG A 164 3.78 -7.07 15.52
N ALA A 165 3.34 -8.28 15.90
CA ALA A 165 3.10 -8.60 17.30
C ALA A 165 4.41 -8.56 18.09
N GLY A 166 4.37 -8.20 19.38
CA GLY A 166 5.51 -8.36 20.30
C GLY A 166 6.82 -7.70 19.85
N ARG A 167 6.77 -6.47 19.31
CA ARG A 167 7.97 -5.72 18.91
C ARG A 167 8.85 -5.33 20.10
N ARG A 168 10.11 -5.00 19.85
CA ARG A 168 11.01 -4.37 20.83
C ARG A 168 10.39 -3.07 21.33
N GLY A 169 10.33 -2.87 22.64
CA GLY A 169 9.64 -1.75 23.27
C GLY A 169 8.14 -1.95 23.51
N SER A 170 7.56 -3.05 23.02
CA SER A 170 6.17 -3.42 23.37
C SER A 170 6.09 -3.86 24.84
N ARG A 171 5.00 -3.48 25.51
CA ARG A 171 4.68 -3.92 26.88
C ARG A 171 4.43 -5.42 27.01
N TYR A 172 4.15 -6.10 25.91
CA TYR A 172 3.86 -7.54 25.92
C TYR A 172 5.15 -8.35 25.85
N PRO A 173 5.33 -9.39 26.69
CA PRO A 173 6.55 -10.19 26.71
C PRO A 173 6.75 -10.95 25.39
N ASP A 174 5.67 -11.55 24.88
CA ASP A 174 5.66 -12.34 23.65
C ASP A 174 4.70 -11.75 22.62
N GLY A 175 4.99 -12.00 21.34
CA GLY A 175 4.06 -11.72 20.26
C GLY A 175 3.19 -12.94 19.97
N LEU A 176 1.88 -12.75 19.86
CA LEU A 176 0.93 -13.82 19.53
C LEU A 176 0.40 -13.66 18.10
N THR A 177 0.05 -14.76 17.45
CA THR A 177 -0.68 -14.73 16.19
C THR A 177 -1.67 -15.88 16.07
N THR A 178 -2.82 -15.63 15.45
CA THR A 178 -3.88 -16.61 15.21
C THR A 178 -4.75 -16.17 14.02
N THR A 179 -5.71 -16.99 13.66
CA THR A 179 -6.74 -16.71 12.66
C THR A 179 -8.12 -16.56 13.31
N LEU A 180 -9.05 -15.93 12.59
CA LEU A 180 -10.46 -15.87 12.97
C LEU A 180 -11.13 -17.24 12.82
N HIS A 181 -10.91 -17.89 11.67
CA HIS A 181 -11.48 -19.18 11.30
C HIS A 181 -10.45 -20.31 11.47
N LEU A 182 -10.91 -21.49 11.87
CA LEU A 182 -10.05 -22.67 12.08
C LEU A 182 -9.40 -23.15 10.78
N GLU A 183 -10.12 -23.05 9.65
CA GLU A 183 -9.68 -23.45 8.31
C GLU A 183 -8.36 -22.76 7.89
N ASP A 184 -8.15 -21.51 8.33
CA ASP A 184 -6.99 -20.71 7.95
C ASP A 184 -5.74 -21.01 8.82
N LEU A 185 -5.90 -21.70 9.95
CA LEU A 185 -4.82 -21.86 10.94
C LEU A 185 -3.66 -22.70 10.40
N ASP A 186 -3.95 -23.77 9.67
CA ASP A 186 -2.91 -24.63 9.09
C ASP A 186 -2.08 -23.87 8.05
N TYR A 187 -2.75 -23.08 7.20
CA TYR A 187 -2.07 -22.24 6.21
C TYR A 187 -1.20 -21.15 6.87
N LEU A 188 -1.65 -20.56 7.98
CA LEU A 188 -0.84 -19.63 8.78
C LEU A 188 0.44 -20.32 9.28
N ILE A 189 0.32 -21.52 9.86
CA ILE A 189 1.46 -22.28 10.38
C ILE A 189 2.43 -22.63 9.25
N GLU A 190 1.93 -23.07 8.11
CA GLU A 190 2.74 -23.37 6.92
C GLU A 190 3.51 -22.13 6.46
N CYS A 191 2.83 -21.00 6.32
CA CYS A 191 3.42 -19.73 5.90
C CYS A 191 4.54 -19.26 6.82
N LEU A 192 4.39 -19.42 8.14
CA LEU A 192 5.41 -19.04 9.11
C LEU A 192 6.63 -19.97 9.10
N LYS A 193 6.43 -21.27 8.81
CA LYS A 193 7.51 -22.26 8.71
C LYS A 193 8.26 -22.24 7.37
N LYS A 194 7.58 -21.89 6.27
CA LYS A 194 8.17 -21.86 4.93
C LYS A 194 9.41 -20.95 4.92
N PRO A 195 10.57 -21.33 4.35
CA PRO A 195 11.71 -20.41 4.19
C PRO A 195 11.35 -19.24 3.26
N PHE A 196 12.15 -18.17 3.29
CA PHE A 196 11.98 -17.08 2.33
C PHE A 196 12.38 -17.56 0.94
N ASP A 197 11.57 -17.25 -0.08
CA ASP A 197 11.91 -17.54 -1.47
C ASP A 197 12.93 -16.50 -1.95
N ASP A 198 14.06 -16.95 -2.51
CA ASP A 198 15.10 -16.06 -3.01
C ASP A 198 14.58 -15.14 -4.13
N VAL A 199 14.90 -13.86 -4.03
CA VAL A 199 14.70 -12.91 -5.11
C VAL A 199 15.71 -13.23 -6.20
N LYS A 200 15.22 -13.41 -7.43
CA LYS A 200 16.07 -13.80 -8.58
C LYS A 200 16.51 -12.64 -9.45
N ARG A 201 15.74 -11.54 -9.46
CA ARG A 201 15.95 -10.42 -10.38
C ARG A 201 15.63 -9.07 -9.75
N VAL A 202 16.32 -8.03 -10.19
CA VAL A 202 16.13 -6.64 -9.75
C VAL A 202 15.40 -5.83 -10.81
N GLY A 203 14.40 -5.06 -10.37
CA GLY A 203 13.66 -4.16 -11.24
C GLY A 203 14.45 -2.87 -11.56
N LEU A 204 14.63 -2.60 -12.84
CA LEU A 204 15.18 -1.35 -13.38
C LEU A 204 14.08 -0.51 -14.03
N PHE A 205 14.31 0.80 -14.09
CA PHE A 205 13.43 1.73 -14.77
C PHE A 205 14.28 2.80 -15.48
N PRO A 206 13.94 3.24 -16.70
CA PRO A 206 14.75 4.17 -17.44
C PRO A 206 14.72 5.58 -16.83
N PHE A 207 15.87 6.24 -16.88
CA PHE A 207 15.97 7.66 -16.56
C PHE A 207 15.40 8.51 -17.71
N PHE A 208 15.05 9.76 -17.41
CA PHE A 208 14.51 10.67 -18.41
C PHE A 208 15.46 10.85 -19.59
N GLU A 209 16.76 11.02 -19.33
CA GLU A 209 17.79 11.23 -20.34
C GLU A 209 17.90 10.03 -21.31
N GLN A 210 17.70 8.81 -20.81
CA GLN A 210 17.68 7.61 -21.65
C GLN A 210 16.45 7.58 -22.57
N VAL A 211 15.30 8.01 -22.05
CA VAL A 211 14.06 8.11 -22.82
C VAL A 211 14.15 9.24 -23.85
N GLU A 212 14.77 10.37 -23.50
CA GLU A 212 15.00 11.51 -24.40
C GLU A 212 15.93 11.14 -25.56
N LEU A 213 17.08 10.51 -25.26
CA LEU A 213 18.00 10.02 -26.29
C LEU A 213 17.32 9.03 -27.24
N PHE A 214 16.46 8.15 -26.72
CA PHE A 214 15.70 7.21 -27.53
C PHE A 214 14.62 7.91 -28.36
N ALA A 215 13.95 8.93 -27.81
CA ALA A 215 12.97 9.75 -28.53
C ALA A 215 13.61 10.49 -29.71
N GLY A 216 14.84 10.97 -29.56
CA GLY A 216 15.58 11.63 -30.63
C GLY A 216 15.82 10.76 -31.87
N GLN A 217 15.85 9.43 -31.70
CA GLN A 217 15.98 8.47 -32.81
C GLN A 217 14.65 8.15 -33.50
N LEU A 218 13.52 8.47 -32.85
CA LEU A 218 12.17 8.12 -33.27
C LEU A 218 11.25 9.35 -33.19
N PRO A 219 11.42 10.33 -34.09
CA PRO A 219 10.59 11.53 -34.11
C PRO A 219 9.10 11.17 -34.32
N ASP A 220 8.22 12.02 -33.79
CA ASP A 220 6.75 11.95 -33.93
C ASP A 220 6.06 10.71 -33.32
N MET A 221 6.71 10.05 -32.35
CA MET A 221 6.09 8.97 -31.60
C MET A 221 5.35 9.44 -30.36
N LYS A 222 4.16 8.88 -30.12
CA LYS A 222 3.42 9.06 -28.86
C LYS A 222 4.25 8.55 -27.67
N PHE A 223 4.19 9.24 -26.54
CA PHE A 223 5.00 8.91 -25.37
C PHE A 223 4.70 7.51 -24.83
N SER A 224 3.42 7.10 -24.85
CA SER A 224 3.04 5.74 -24.43
C SER A 224 3.66 4.65 -25.31
N LYS A 225 3.73 4.86 -26.63
CA LYS A 225 4.37 3.93 -27.58
C LYS A 225 5.89 3.98 -27.48
N LEU A 226 6.45 5.15 -27.19
CA LEU A 226 7.88 5.34 -26.98
C LEU A 226 8.37 4.47 -25.83
N LEU A 227 7.68 4.50 -24.68
CA LEU A 227 8.01 3.67 -23.52
C LEU A 227 7.89 2.17 -23.80
N GLU A 228 6.91 1.75 -24.60
CA GLU A 228 6.77 0.35 -25.03
C GLU A 228 7.93 -0.09 -25.90
N LYS A 229 8.25 0.70 -26.94
CA LYS A 229 9.38 0.42 -27.81
C LYS A 229 10.71 0.46 -27.06
N PHE A 230 10.86 1.36 -26.10
CA PHE A 230 12.03 1.39 -25.24
C PHE A 230 12.18 0.04 -24.51
N GLY A 231 11.08 -0.46 -23.94
CA GLY A 231 11.09 -1.76 -23.26
C GLY A 231 11.36 -2.95 -24.18
N GLU A 232 10.84 -2.94 -25.41
CA GLU A 232 11.09 -3.97 -26.42
C GLU A 232 12.55 -3.99 -26.91
N ASN A 233 13.19 -2.82 -27.00
CA ASN A 233 14.57 -2.69 -27.46
C ASN A 233 15.59 -2.78 -26.31
N CYS A 234 15.14 -2.76 -25.06
CA CYS A 234 16.01 -2.83 -23.90
C CYS A 234 16.61 -4.23 -23.75
N ARG A 235 17.94 -4.31 -23.76
CA ARG A 235 18.68 -5.54 -23.47
C ARG A 235 19.17 -5.48 -22.03
N LEU A 236 18.71 -6.43 -21.22
CA LEU A 236 19.06 -6.54 -19.82
C LEU A 236 19.81 -7.86 -19.58
N ASP A 237 20.78 -7.83 -18.67
CA ASP A 237 21.34 -9.06 -18.12
C ASP A 237 20.23 -9.85 -17.38
N GLY A 238 20.33 -11.18 -17.35
CA GLY A 238 19.32 -12.07 -16.76
C GLY A 238 19.00 -11.79 -15.28
N SER A 239 19.85 -11.05 -14.59
CA SER A 239 19.69 -10.60 -13.20
C SER A 239 18.74 -9.41 -13.05
N TYR A 240 18.35 -8.77 -14.15
CA TYR A 240 17.51 -7.57 -14.14
C TYR A 240 16.24 -7.77 -14.96
N PHE A 241 15.23 -6.97 -14.66
CA PHE A 241 14.03 -6.87 -15.49
C PHE A 241 13.57 -5.42 -15.54
N LEU A 242 12.95 -5.04 -16.66
CA LEU A 242 12.35 -3.72 -16.78
C LEU A 242 11.01 -3.69 -16.03
N CYS A 243 10.84 -2.74 -15.12
CA CYS A 243 9.60 -2.61 -14.38
C CYS A 243 8.43 -2.27 -15.32
N GLN A 244 7.39 -3.10 -15.32
CA GLN A 244 6.16 -2.83 -16.08
C GLN A 244 5.26 -1.89 -15.31
N HIS A 245 4.83 -0.80 -15.95
CA HIS A 245 3.96 0.19 -15.31
C HIS A 245 2.73 0.49 -16.18
N LEU A 246 1.72 -0.38 -16.05
CA LEU A 246 0.37 -0.15 -16.60
C LEU A 246 -0.21 1.22 -16.20
N HIS A 247 0.15 1.70 -15.01
CA HIS A 247 -0.27 3.01 -14.49
C HIS A 247 0.30 4.16 -15.32
N ILE A 248 1.61 4.15 -15.58
CA ILE A 248 2.31 5.15 -16.41
C ILE A 248 1.71 5.17 -17.81
N LYS A 249 1.49 4.00 -18.43
CA LYS A 249 0.87 3.92 -19.77
C LYS A 249 -0.53 4.54 -19.81
N LYS A 250 -1.35 4.32 -18.79
CA LYS A 250 -2.71 4.89 -18.71
C LYS A 250 -2.67 6.41 -18.59
N ILE A 251 -1.77 6.94 -17.76
CA ILE A 251 -1.59 8.39 -17.59
C ILE A 251 -1.02 9.00 -18.87
N ALA A 252 0.02 8.40 -19.47
CA ALA A 252 0.60 8.83 -20.73
C ALA A 252 -0.46 8.98 -21.82
N ASN A 253 -1.29 7.95 -22.04
CA ASN A 253 -2.39 7.98 -23.01
C ASN A 253 -3.43 9.08 -22.74
N MET A 254 -3.67 9.42 -21.48
CA MET A 254 -4.55 10.54 -21.11
C MET A 254 -3.91 11.88 -21.47
N LEU A 255 -2.62 12.06 -21.15
CA LEU A 255 -1.86 13.29 -21.39
C LEU A 255 -1.59 13.55 -22.88
N GLU A 256 -1.66 12.54 -23.75
CA GLU A 256 -1.57 12.69 -25.22
C GLU A 256 -2.55 13.74 -25.77
N ARG A 257 -3.71 13.93 -25.12
CA ARG A 257 -4.73 14.89 -25.57
C ARG A 257 -4.35 16.35 -25.29
N ILE A 258 -3.38 16.58 -24.43
CA ILE A 258 -2.93 17.92 -24.04
C ILE A 258 -1.78 18.33 -24.97
N GLN A 259 -1.99 19.43 -25.69
CA GLN A 259 -0.96 20.08 -26.49
C GLN A 259 -0.15 21.04 -25.62
N GLY A 260 1.15 21.21 -25.91
CA GLY A 260 2.02 22.15 -25.20
C GLY A 260 2.84 21.56 -24.05
N LEU A 261 2.71 20.26 -23.76
CA LEU A 261 3.60 19.55 -22.83
C LEU A 261 4.85 19.05 -23.56
N SER A 262 6.02 19.36 -23.00
CA SER A 262 7.30 18.80 -23.44
C SER A 262 7.41 17.30 -23.15
N LEU A 263 8.44 16.64 -23.68
CA LEU A 263 8.71 15.23 -23.36
C LEU A 263 8.99 15.05 -21.85
N GLU A 264 9.75 15.99 -21.26
CA GLU A 264 10.07 16.02 -19.84
C GLU A 264 8.82 16.21 -18.98
N ASP A 265 7.94 17.15 -19.35
CA ASP A 265 6.69 17.38 -18.62
C ASP A 265 5.85 16.10 -18.63
N ARG A 266 5.71 15.46 -19.80
CA ARG A 266 4.97 14.20 -19.94
C ARG A 266 5.56 13.11 -19.06
N PHE A 267 6.88 13.01 -19.02
CA PHE A 267 7.59 12.07 -18.16
C PHE A 267 7.24 12.33 -16.69
N ASN A 268 7.48 13.56 -16.20
CA ASN A 268 7.24 13.94 -14.80
C ASN A 268 5.76 13.77 -14.37
N PHE A 269 4.80 14.21 -15.19
CA PHE A 269 3.37 14.01 -14.89
C PHE A 269 2.96 12.53 -14.83
N CYS A 270 3.64 11.63 -15.54
CA CYS A 270 3.33 10.20 -15.48
C CYS A 270 3.77 9.53 -14.17
N PHE A 271 4.73 10.10 -13.44
CA PHE A 271 5.16 9.61 -12.12
C PHE A 271 4.38 10.22 -10.96
N ALA A 272 3.50 11.18 -11.25
CA ALA A 272 2.66 11.80 -10.24
C ALA A 272 1.86 10.74 -9.45
N PRO A 273 1.86 10.78 -8.11
CA PRO A 273 1.23 9.76 -7.28
C PRO A 273 -0.30 9.86 -7.33
N VAL A 274 -0.92 9.18 -8.30
CA VAL A 274 -2.37 9.20 -8.52
C VAL A 274 -2.98 7.80 -8.51
N ASN A 275 -4.19 7.69 -7.95
CA ASN A 275 -4.99 6.47 -8.02
C ASN A 275 -5.74 6.44 -9.36
N ILE A 276 -5.21 5.69 -10.32
CA ILE A 276 -5.78 5.56 -11.66
C ILE A 276 -7.19 4.93 -11.71
N ARG A 277 -7.66 4.36 -10.59
CA ARG A 277 -9.01 3.79 -10.45
C ARG A 277 -10.03 4.84 -9.98
N ASP A 278 -9.57 6.00 -9.51
CA ASP A 278 -10.43 7.10 -9.07
C ASP A 278 -10.59 8.14 -10.19
N PRO A 279 -11.80 8.27 -10.79
CA PRO A 279 -12.05 9.25 -11.84
C PRO A 279 -11.84 10.71 -11.40
N LYS A 280 -12.11 11.04 -10.13
CA LYS A 280 -11.94 12.41 -9.61
C LYS A 280 -10.45 12.76 -9.54
N ALA A 281 -9.62 11.85 -9.01
CA ALA A 281 -8.18 12.03 -8.96
C ALA A 281 -7.57 12.20 -10.36
N MET A 282 -7.99 11.36 -11.32
CA MET A 282 -7.56 11.46 -12.72
C MET A 282 -8.01 12.77 -13.40
N TYR A 283 -9.22 13.23 -13.10
CA TYR A 283 -9.72 14.52 -13.60
C TYR A 283 -8.84 15.69 -13.10
N HIS A 284 -8.46 15.69 -11.82
CA HIS A 284 -7.58 16.73 -11.28
C HIS A 284 -6.18 16.68 -11.90
N LEU A 285 -5.62 15.49 -12.14
CA LEU A 285 -4.34 15.36 -12.85
C LEU A 285 -4.41 15.95 -14.25
N LEU A 286 -5.45 15.61 -15.02
CA LEU A 286 -5.68 16.16 -16.36
C LEU A 286 -5.78 17.69 -16.31
N ARG A 287 -6.51 18.24 -15.33
CA ARG A 287 -6.68 19.69 -15.16
C ARG A 287 -5.36 20.38 -14.82
N PHE A 288 -4.56 19.81 -13.91
CA PHE A 288 -3.25 20.35 -13.56
C PHE A 288 -2.32 20.38 -14.78
N ALA A 289 -2.24 19.27 -15.52
CA ALA A 289 -1.46 19.20 -16.75
C ALA A 289 -1.95 20.18 -17.83
N SER A 290 -3.26 20.38 -17.94
CA SER A 290 -3.84 21.30 -18.93
C SER A 290 -3.55 22.76 -18.60
N SER A 291 -3.70 23.16 -17.33
CA SER A 291 -3.34 24.51 -16.87
C SER A 291 -1.84 24.78 -17.03
N TYR A 292 -1.01 23.80 -16.68
CA TYR A 292 0.44 23.88 -16.86
C TYR A 292 0.82 24.09 -18.34
N ALA A 293 0.26 23.28 -19.25
CA ALA A 293 0.52 23.38 -20.68
C ALA A 293 0.10 24.72 -21.29
N GLN A 294 -0.99 25.31 -20.79
CA GLN A 294 -1.48 26.64 -21.19
C GLN A 294 -0.67 27.78 -20.60
N LYS A 295 0.39 27.48 -19.85
CA LYS A 295 1.21 28.44 -19.13
C LYS A 295 0.43 29.24 -18.07
N LEU A 296 -0.64 28.68 -17.53
CA LEU A 296 -1.44 29.29 -16.47
C LEU A 296 -1.02 28.74 -15.10
N PRO A 297 -1.12 29.55 -14.02
CA PRO A 297 -0.91 29.05 -12.67
C PRO A 297 -1.85 27.88 -12.34
N VAL A 298 -1.28 26.77 -11.88
CA VAL A 298 -2.05 25.56 -11.57
C VAL A 298 -2.80 25.77 -10.26
N ASN A 299 -4.14 25.81 -10.35
CA ASN A 299 -5.01 26.06 -9.21
C ASN A 299 -5.65 24.79 -8.64
N ILE A 300 -5.77 24.76 -7.31
CA ILE A 300 -6.48 23.76 -6.53
C ILE A 300 -7.97 24.14 -6.50
N ALA A 301 -8.66 23.98 -7.63
CA ALA A 301 -10.12 24.11 -7.69
C ALA A 301 -10.80 22.88 -7.06
N MET A 302 -10.80 22.86 -5.73
CA MET A 302 -11.44 21.89 -4.85
C MET A 302 -11.93 22.65 -3.61
N GLY A 303 -13.19 22.47 -3.22
CA GLY A 303 -13.71 23.08 -1.99
C GLY A 303 -13.09 22.45 -0.75
N MET A 304 -13.11 23.16 0.38
CA MET A 304 -12.78 22.54 1.67
C MET A 304 -14.04 22.00 2.35
N PRO A 305 -14.07 20.72 2.73
CA PRO A 305 -15.10 20.16 3.60
C PRO A 305 -15.09 20.89 4.96
N LYS A 306 -16.28 21.12 5.54
CA LYS A 306 -16.42 21.82 6.82
C LYS A 306 -16.55 20.89 8.03
N CYS A 307 -16.81 19.62 7.79
CA CYS A 307 -17.11 18.65 8.84
C CYS A 307 -16.54 17.28 8.51
N SER A 308 -16.35 16.46 9.54
CA SER A 308 -15.99 15.06 9.42
C SER A 308 -17.06 14.31 8.62
N ALA A 309 -16.63 13.36 7.78
CA ALA A 309 -17.51 12.45 7.04
C ALA A 309 -18.53 11.76 7.96
N ARG A 310 -19.74 11.60 7.43
CA ARG A 310 -20.90 10.97 8.08
C ARG A 310 -21.27 9.61 7.49
N ASN A 311 -20.66 9.26 6.36
CA ASN A 311 -20.88 8.02 5.63
C ASN A 311 -19.61 7.62 4.85
N ASP A 312 -19.63 6.43 4.25
CA ASP A 312 -18.48 5.86 3.55
C ASP A 312 -18.07 6.68 2.31
N SER A 313 -19.05 7.25 1.61
CA SER A 313 -18.87 8.06 0.41
C SER A 313 -18.18 9.39 0.72
N GLU A 314 -18.58 10.06 1.79
CA GLU A 314 -17.91 11.28 2.30
C GLU A 314 -16.48 10.98 2.76
N LEU A 315 -16.26 9.83 3.41
CA LEU A 315 -14.91 9.43 3.82
C LEU A 315 -14.02 9.19 2.60
N LEU A 316 -14.54 8.50 1.58
CA LEU A 316 -13.85 8.29 0.32
C LEU A 316 -13.56 9.62 -0.39
N ASP A 317 -14.49 10.58 -0.36
CA ASP A 317 -14.26 11.91 -0.90
C ASP A 317 -13.11 12.62 -0.18
N LEU A 318 -13.06 12.58 1.16
CA LEU A 318 -11.93 13.12 1.93
C LEU A 318 -10.59 12.46 1.55
N GLU A 319 -10.55 11.13 1.41
CA GLU A 319 -9.37 10.37 0.96
C GLU A 319 -8.91 10.86 -0.43
N THR A 320 -9.84 10.96 -1.39
CA THR A 320 -9.57 11.46 -2.74
C THR A 320 -9.03 12.89 -2.71
N ARG A 321 -9.62 13.78 -1.91
CA ARG A 321 -9.18 15.17 -1.80
C ARG A 321 -7.76 15.27 -1.27
N HIS A 322 -7.45 14.51 -0.21
CA HIS A 322 -6.09 14.43 0.32
C HIS A 322 -5.09 13.92 -0.74
N GLN A 323 -5.47 12.89 -1.51
CA GLN A 323 -4.62 12.38 -2.58
C GLN A 323 -4.34 13.42 -3.67
N VAL A 324 -5.34 14.21 -4.06
CA VAL A 324 -5.17 15.30 -5.04
C VAL A 324 -4.22 16.38 -4.52
N LEU A 325 -4.27 16.71 -3.22
CA LEU A 325 -3.34 17.64 -2.61
C LEU A 325 -1.91 17.07 -2.56
N SER A 326 -1.77 15.78 -2.22
CA SER A 326 -0.48 15.09 -2.24
C SER A 326 0.13 15.09 -3.64
N MET A 327 -0.69 14.89 -4.67
CA MET A 327 -0.28 14.99 -6.07
C MET A 327 0.13 16.42 -6.44
N TYR A 328 -0.60 17.44 -5.99
CA TYR A 328 -0.23 18.85 -6.22
C TYR A 328 1.13 19.18 -5.60
N LEU A 329 1.34 18.81 -4.33
CA LEU A 329 2.61 19.01 -3.62
C LEU A 329 3.76 18.23 -4.25
N TRP A 330 3.51 17.03 -4.76
CA TRP A 330 4.51 16.28 -5.49
C TRP A 330 4.90 16.99 -6.79
N LEU A 331 3.91 17.45 -7.57
CA LEU A 331 4.15 18.18 -8.81
C LEU A 331 4.87 19.51 -8.56
N SER A 332 4.53 20.25 -7.50
CA SER A 332 5.21 21.52 -7.18
C SER A 332 6.69 21.34 -6.85
N ASN A 333 7.12 20.15 -6.44
CA ASN A 333 8.55 19.85 -6.21
C ASN A 333 9.30 19.48 -7.50
N HIS A 334 8.60 19.15 -8.58
CA HIS A 334 9.18 18.72 -9.86
C HIS A 334 9.08 19.79 -10.95
N PHE A 335 8.28 20.83 -10.73
CA PHE A 335 8.05 21.93 -11.68
C PHE A 335 8.37 23.27 -11.03
N GLU A 336 8.58 24.30 -11.85
CA GLU A 336 8.88 25.66 -11.40
C GLU A 336 7.81 26.20 -10.42
N GLU A 337 8.27 26.90 -9.37
CA GLU A 337 7.42 27.42 -8.29
C GLU A 337 6.34 28.38 -8.80
N GLU A 338 6.64 29.17 -9.84
CA GLU A 338 5.68 30.08 -10.49
C GLU A 338 4.46 29.36 -11.06
N ARG A 339 4.63 28.09 -11.46
CA ARG A 339 3.55 27.27 -12.04
C ARG A 339 2.65 26.68 -10.97
N PHE A 340 3.19 26.41 -9.79
CA PHE A 340 2.47 25.83 -8.65
C PHE A 340 2.52 26.77 -7.44
N PRO A 341 1.93 27.97 -7.51
CA PRO A 341 2.12 29.01 -6.48
C PRO A 341 1.38 28.74 -5.16
N TYR A 342 0.55 27.70 -5.08
CA TYR A 342 -0.34 27.46 -3.93
C TYR A 342 0.16 26.36 -2.98
N VAL A 343 1.48 26.13 -2.90
CA VAL A 343 2.09 25.09 -2.03
C VAL A 343 1.65 25.20 -0.58
N LYS A 344 1.86 26.36 0.06
CA LYS A 344 1.48 26.58 1.47
C LYS A 344 -0.01 26.34 1.71
N LYS A 345 -0.86 26.76 0.78
CA LYS A 345 -2.31 26.53 0.84
C LYS A 345 -2.63 25.04 0.74
N ALA A 346 -1.96 24.30 -0.14
CA ALA A 346 -2.12 22.85 -0.27
C ALA A 346 -1.71 22.11 1.00
N GLU A 347 -0.62 22.52 1.65
CA GLU A 347 -0.14 21.92 2.92
C GLU A 347 -1.15 22.12 4.06
N THR A 348 -1.68 23.33 4.22
CA THR A 348 -2.73 23.61 5.21
C THR A 348 -3.98 22.79 4.92
N MET A 349 -4.45 22.80 3.67
CA MET A 349 -5.62 21.99 3.26
C MET A 349 -5.40 20.50 3.51
N ALA A 350 -4.20 19.97 3.28
CA ALA A 350 -3.88 18.57 3.49
C ALA A 350 -3.92 18.20 4.97
N THR A 351 -3.37 19.07 5.82
CA THR A 351 -3.40 18.92 7.28
C THR A 351 -4.83 18.93 7.82
N ASP A 352 -5.64 19.90 7.38
CA ASP A 352 -7.05 20.01 7.78
C ASP A 352 -7.85 18.78 7.35
N ILE A 353 -7.67 18.29 6.11
CA ILE A 353 -8.35 17.08 5.64
C ILE A 353 -7.88 15.84 6.42
N ALA A 354 -6.59 15.74 6.74
CA ALA A 354 -6.07 14.63 7.54
C ALA A 354 -6.67 14.61 8.95
N GLN A 355 -6.91 15.79 9.55
CA GLN A 355 -7.62 15.90 10.82
C GLN A 355 -9.09 15.48 10.69
N LEU A 356 -9.80 15.95 9.65
CA LEU A 356 -11.19 15.54 9.40
C LEU A 356 -11.31 14.03 9.19
N LEU A 357 -10.36 13.42 8.48
CA LEU A 357 -10.28 11.97 8.30
C LEU A 357 -10.10 11.24 9.64
N ALA A 358 -9.22 11.73 10.52
CA ALA A 358 -9.04 11.13 11.84
C ALA A 358 -10.30 11.23 12.70
N GLU A 359 -10.96 12.38 12.72
CA GLU A 359 -12.24 12.58 13.41
C GLU A 359 -13.33 11.66 12.83
N SER A 360 -13.37 11.47 11.52
CA SER A 360 -14.30 10.56 10.86
C SER A 360 -14.09 9.11 11.29
N LEU A 361 -12.85 8.63 11.37
CA LEU A 361 -12.56 7.25 11.79
C LEU A 361 -12.95 6.99 13.25
N ILE A 362 -12.83 8.00 14.11
CA ILE A 362 -13.26 7.96 15.51
C ILE A 362 -14.79 7.87 15.61
N LYS A 363 -15.52 8.61 14.77
CA LYS A 363 -17.01 8.67 14.76
C LYS A 363 -17.66 7.60 13.86
N ALA A 364 -16.86 6.77 13.18
CA ALA A 364 -17.34 5.87 12.13
C ALA A 364 -18.21 4.73 12.68
N ASN A 365 -19.53 4.95 12.67
CA ASN A 365 -20.56 3.98 13.05
C ASN A 365 -21.47 3.58 11.86
N TRP A 366 -21.09 3.92 10.62
CA TRP A 366 -21.88 3.65 9.42
C TRP A 366 -21.41 2.40 8.68
N LYS A 367 -22.34 1.69 8.03
CA LYS A 367 -22.03 0.53 7.21
C LYS A 367 -21.27 0.97 5.94
N PRO A 368 -20.29 0.19 5.46
CA PRO A 368 -19.64 0.44 4.18
C PRO A 368 -20.67 0.29 3.05
N GLU A 369 -20.76 1.29 2.17
CA GLU A 369 -21.65 1.24 1.00
C GLU A 369 -21.06 0.31 -0.06
N SER A 370 -21.90 -0.54 -0.67
CA SER A 370 -21.46 -1.32 -1.83
C SER A 370 -21.19 -0.38 -3.00
N ARG A 371 -19.98 -0.38 -3.58
CA ARG A 371 -19.76 0.21 -4.90
C ARG A 371 -20.79 -0.38 -5.86
N ASN A 372 -21.65 0.47 -6.43
CA ASN A 372 -22.75 0.16 -7.34
C ASN A 372 -22.67 -1.23 -7.98
N ALA A 373 -23.66 -2.06 -7.69
CA ALA A 373 -24.00 -3.22 -8.51
C ALA A 373 -24.33 -2.74 -9.93
N GLY A 374 -23.32 -2.69 -10.80
CA GLY A 374 -23.55 -2.69 -12.24
C GLY A 374 -24.35 -3.95 -12.58
N LYS A 375 -25.50 -3.76 -13.21
CA LYS A 375 -26.45 -4.79 -13.67
C LYS A 375 -25.81 -6.16 -13.82
N SER A 376 -26.21 -7.09 -12.96
CA SER A 376 -25.88 -8.52 -13.06
C SER A 376 -26.24 -9.03 -14.45
N LYS A 377 -25.23 -9.36 -15.27
CA LYS A 377 -25.40 -10.31 -16.37
C LYS A 377 -25.76 -11.68 -15.76
N PRO A 378 -26.55 -12.53 -16.43
CA PRO A 378 -26.91 -13.84 -15.93
C PRO A 378 -25.65 -14.63 -15.60
N GLN A 379 -25.61 -15.22 -14.39
CA GLN A 379 -24.54 -16.10 -13.94
C GLN A 379 -24.46 -17.33 -14.86
N GLU A 380 -23.47 -17.36 -15.72
CA GLU A 380 -22.86 -18.64 -16.09
C GLU A 380 -22.01 -19.07 -14.90
N LYS A 381 -22.41 -20.19 -14.29
CA LYS A 381 -21.61 -20.92 -13.31
C LYS A 381 -20.33 -21.38 -14.00
N GLU A 382 -19.17 -20.89 -13.57
CA GLU A 382 -17.94 -21.70 -13.50
C GLU A 382 -16.80 -20.97 -12.77
N GLY A 383 -16.17 -21.65 -11.81
CA GLY A 383 -14.89 -21.25 -11.19
C GLY A 383 -14.96 -20.46 -9.87
N GLY A 384 -15.77 -20.88 -8.89
CA GLY A 384 -15.66 -20.36 -7.53
C GLY A 384 -14.28 -20.66 -6.92
N TYR A 385 -13.66 -19.68 -6.28
CA TYR A 385 -12.50 -19.92 -5.41
C TYR A 385 -12.95 -20.84 -4.28
N GLU A 386 -12.58 -22.12 -4.35
CA GLU A 386 -12.66 -23.01 -3.20
C GLU A 386 -11.60 -22.55 -2.21
N ARG A 387 -12.05 -22.23 -0.98
CA ARG A 387 -11.13 -22.05 0.14
C ARG A 387 -10.28 -23.32 0.22
N PRO A 388 -8.95 -23.21 0.40
CA PRO A 388 -8.10 -24.39 0.45
C PRO A 388 -8.61 -25.36 1.52
N MET A 389 -9.23 -26.47 1.09
CA MET A 389 -9.72 -27.50 1.99
C MET A 389 -8.54 -28.35 2.45
N SER A 390 -8.33 -28.43 3.77
CA SER A 390 -7.41 -29.39 4.36
C SER A 390 -8.00 -30.80 4.23
N LEU A 391 -7.24 -31.71 3.62
CA LEU A 391 -7.58 -33.13 3.51
C LEU A 391 -7.39 -33.81 4.88
N ILE A 392 -8.36 -33.64 5.79
CA ILE A 392 -8.42 -34.46 7.00
C ILE A 392 -9.22 -35.72 6.66
N LYS A 393 -8.52 -36.81 6.36
CA LYS A 393 -9.09 -38.16 6.53
C LYS A 393 -9.25 -38.38 8.04
N LEU A 394 -10.49 -38.30 8.52
CA LEU A 394 -10.89 -38.85 9.81
C LEU A 394 -10.51 -40.33 9.82
N ARG A 395 -9.52 -40.71 10.65
CA ARG A 395 -9.39 -42.09 11.10
C ARG A 395 -10.46 -42.27 12.17
N GLU A 396 -11.53 -42.96 11.81
CA GLU A 396 -12.49 -43.50 12.77
C GLU A 396 -11.76 -44.54 13.65
N GLY A 397 -12.02 -44.46 14.96
CA GLY A 397 -11.69 -45.48 15.95
C GLY A 397 -12.98 -46.08 16.48
#